data_AF-A0A5J4E3B3-F1
#
_entry.id   AF-A0A5J4E3B3-F1
#
_cell.length_a   1.000
_cell.length_b   1.000
_cell.length_c   1.000
_cell.angle_alpha   90.00
_cell.angle_beta   90.00
_cell.angle_gamma   90.00
#
_symmetry.space_group_name_H-M   'P 1'
#
loop_
_entity.id
_entity.type
_entity.pdbx_description
1 polymer ?
#
loop_
_entity_poly.entity_id
_entity_poly.type
_entity_poly.pdbx_seq_one_letter_code
_entity_poly.pdbx_strand_id
1 'polypeptide(L)'
;MKRPLPLTIVILAALALTSCGNSAPSFSGITKLIRPGDDKKAVADVTPAKAQDPMARPVQVAWTSARAKKCGFYFQPQQLKSSLVSYETKQDATPEHLQKVETAYSLTEATITKKLQETSLGAYCTAGTVEEIRKDLNRHLAGDFSPTVRKQEIKKKKSRGIFAFSTEEEPEPMDREKIFDPKGVY
;
A
#
# COMPACT_ATOMS: atom_id res chain seq x y z
N MET A 1 26.33 -63.26 0.47
CA MET A 1 25.34 -63.35 -0.64
C MET A 1 24.62 -62.00 -0.65
N LYS A 2 24.73 -61.03 -1.58
CA LYS A 2 25.17 -60.95 -3.00
C LYS A 2 24.23 -61.62 -4.02
N ARG A 3 23.26 -60.86 -4.57
CA ARG A 3 22.84 -60.73 -6.00
C ARG A 3 21.61 -59.75 -6.14
N PRO A 4 21.27 -59.21 -7.33
CA PRO A 4 21.26 -57.74 -7.50
C PRO A 4 20.01 -57.11 -8.19
N LEU A 5 20.05 -55.79 -8.42
CA LEU A 5 19.17 -55.05 -9.35
C LEU A 5 19.41 -55.45 -10.84
N PRO A 6 18.41 -55.23 -11.71
CA PRO A 6 18.49 -54.16 -12.73
C PRO A 6 17.19 -53.30 -12.76
N LEU A 7 17.17 -52.00 -13.05
CA LEU A 7 17.81 -51.16 -14.09
C LEU A 7 17.07 -51.17 -15.44
N THR A 8 15.97 -50.41 -15.50
CA THR A 8 15.26 -49.83 -16.67
C THR A 8 14.31 -48.73 -16.14
N ILE A 9 14.00 -47.61 -16.80
CA ILE A 9 14.50 -46.98 -18.05
C ILE A 9 14.37 -45.43 -17.91
N VAL A 10 15.02 -44.69 -18.81
CA VAL A 10 15.09 -43.22 -18.94
C VAL A 10 13.84 -42.58 -19.57
N ILE A 11 13.48 -41.34 -19.17
CA ILE A 11 12.90 -40.17 -19.89
C ILE A 11 12.63 -39.13 -18.77
N LEU A 12 13.26 -37.96 -18.62
CA LEU A 12 13.94 -37.01 -19.49
C LEU A 12 13.04 -36.27 -20.50
N ALA A 13 12.24 -35.34 -19.98
CA ALA A 13 11.56 -34.29 -20.74
C ALA A 13 11.66 -32.96 -19.99
N ALA A 14 12.68 -32.16 -20.32
CA ALA A 14 12.77 -30.77 -19.86
C ALA A 14 11.90 -29.89 -20.77
N LEU A 15 10.87 -29.26 -20.21
CA LEU A 15 10.16 -28.17 -20.89
C LEU A 15 10.48 -26.85 -20.21
N ALA A 16 11.55 -26.21 -20.68
CA ALA A 16 11.75 -24.78 -20.47
C ALA A 16 10.81 -24.03 -21.42
N LEU A 17 9.91 -23.21 -20.88
CA LEU A 17 9.00 -22.37 -21.67
C LEU A 17 9.20 -20.89 -21.36
N THR A 18 9.94 -20.27 -22.28
CA THR A 18 9.72 -18.93 -22.84
C THR A 18 9.65 -17.72 -21.90
N SER A 19 10.75 -16.95 -21.92
CA SER A 19 10.74 -15.51 -21.65
C SER A 19 9.83 -14.74 -22.62
N CYS A 20 9.00 -13.85 -22.11
CA CYS A 20 8.37 -12.79 -22.92
C CYS A 20 9.03 -11.45 -22.58
N GLY A 21 9.98 -11.03 -23.41
CA GLY A 21 10.43 -9.63 -23.43
C GLY A 21 9.54 -8.84 -24.39
N ASN A 22 9.08 -7.66 -23.98
CA ASN A 22 8.46 -6.70 -24.89
C ASN A 22 8.90 -5.27 -24.55
N SER A 23 9.04 -4.46 -25.59
CA SER A 23 9.80 -3.21 -25.58
C SER A 23 9.12 -2.04 -24.85
N ALA A 24 9.93 -1.04 -24.48
CA ALA A 24 9.49 0.23 -23.92
C ALA A 24 8.58 1.04 -24.88
N PRO A 25 7.92 2.08 -24.37
CA PRO A 25 8.44 3.40 -24.76
C PRO A 25 8.65 4.37 -23.59
N SER A 26 9.52 5.34 -23.84
CA SER A 26 9.87 6.46 -22.96
C SER A 26 8.65 7.31 -22.57
N PHE A 27 8.62 7.78 -21.32
CA PHE A 27 7.85 8.97 -20.95
C PHE A 27 8.80 10.02 -20.33
N SER A 28 9.28 10.92 -21.17
CA SER A 28 9.90 12.17 -20.72
C SER A 28 8.76 13.12 -20.32
N GLY A 29 8.72 13.58 -19.07
CA GLY A 29 7.54 14.30 -18.59
C GLY A 29 7.69 14.97 -17.22
N ILE A 30 8.04 16.26 -17.26
CA ILE A 30 7.65 17.31 -16.31
C ILE A 30 7.88 17.09 -14.80
N THR A 31 9.07 17.51 -14.38
CA THR A 31 9.29 18.42 -13.24
C THR A 31 8.02 18.95 -12.58
N LYS A 32 7.73 18.50 -11.34
CA LYS A 32 6.83 19.23 -10.44
C LYS A 32 7.54 19.63 -9.16
N LEU A 33 7.56 20.95 -8.99
CA LEU A 33 8.17 21.72 -7.92
C LEU A 33 7.81 21.18 -6.53
N ILE A 34 8.83 21.13 -5.67
CA ILE A 34 8.70 20.95 -4.23
C ILE A 34 7.85 22.11 -3.69
N ARG A 35 6.65 21.81 -3.17
CA ARG A 35 5.88 22.73 -2.33
C ARG A 35 6.08 22.32 -0.86
N PRO A 36 6.73 23.14 -0.02
CA PRO A 36 6.87 22.86 1.40
C PRO A 36 5.60 23.21 2.17
N GLY A 37 5.35 22.46 3.25
CA GLY A 37 4.32 22.75 4.25
C GLY A 37 2.95 22.16 3.95
N ASP A 38 2.54 21.18 4.76
CA ASP A 38 1.17 20.97 5.25
C ASP A 38 1.18 19.82 6.29
N ASP A 39 1.55 20.15 7.53
CA ASP A 39 1.68 19.20 8.65
C ASP A 39 0.32 18.72 9.17
N LYS A 40 -0.25 17.70 8.52
CA LYS A 40 -1.35 16.91 9.08
C LYS A 40 -1.07 15.42 8.92
N LYS A 41 -0.90 14.72 10.05
CA LYS A 41 -0.80 13.25 10.13
C LYS A 41 -2.11 12.58 9.67
N ALA A 42 -2.35 12.57 8.36
CA ALA A 42 -3.30 11.67 7.74
C ALA A 42 -2.77 10.23 7.87
N VAL A 43 -3.64 9.32 8.34
CA VAL A 43 -3.36 7.89 8.34
C VAL A 43 -3.13 7.47 6.90
N ALA A 44 -1.93 6.94 6.59
CA ALA A 44 -1.34 6.97 5.26
C ALA A 44 -2.32 6.75 4.08
N ASP A 45 -2.63 7.85 3.39
CA ASP A 45 -3.20 7.79 2.06
C ASP A 45 -2.09 7.38 1.09
N VAL A 46 -2.23 6.18 0.52
CA VAL A 46 -1.25 5.62 -0.41
C VAL A 46 -1.68 6.03 -1.81
N THR A 47 -1.24 7.22 -2.22
CA THR A 47 -1.30 7.64 -3.63
C THR A 47 -0.54 6.64 -4.51
N PRO A 48 -0.92 6.45 -5.78
CA PRO A 48 -0.33 5.41 -6.63
C PRO A 48 1.20 5.52 -6.77
N ALA A 49 1.77 6.73 -6.77
CA ALA A 49 3.22 6.93 -6.76
C ALA A 49 3.90 6.44 -5.46
N LYS A 50 3.21 6.53 -4.32
CA LYS A 50 3.67 6.05 -3.00
C LYS A 50 3.35 4.57 -2.77
N ALA A 51 2.59 3.95 -3.68
CA ALA A 51 2.32 2.52 -3.65
C ALA A 51 3.59 1.73 -4.00
N GLN A 52 4.32 2.17 -5.04
CA GLN A 52 5.58 1.57 -5.47
C GLN A 52 6.74 1.65 -4.46
N ASP A 53 6.62 2.43 -3.37
CA ASP A 53 7.66 2.49 -2.33
C ASP A 53 7.85 1.09 -1.69
N PRO A 54 9.07 0.52 -1.70
CA PRO A 54 9.29 -0.81 -1.11
C PRO A 54 9.03 -0.82 0.41
N MET A 55 9.16 0.33 1.07
CA MET A 55 8.79 0.52 2.48
C MET A 55 7.28 0.64 2.72
N ALA A 56 6.44 0.87 1.71
CA ALA A 56 4.99 0.88 1.87
C ALA A 56 4.42 -0.54 2.04
N ARG A 57 5.03 -1.55 1.39
CA ARG A 57 4.65 -2.97 1.48
C ARG A 57 4.63 -3.50 2.93
N PRO A 58 5.71 -3.45 3.73
CA PRO A 58 5.68 -3.94 5.11
C PRO A 58 4.62 -3.26 5.98
N VAL A 59 4.38 -1.96 5.77
CA VAL A 59 3.36 -1.20 6.51
C VAL A 59 1.95 -1.70 6.19
N GLN A 60 1.63 -1.97 4.91
CA GLN A 60 0.34 -2.53 4.51
C GLN A 60 0.14 -3.94 5.06
N VAL A 61 1.15 -4.80 4.97
CA VAL A 61 1.08 -6.19 5.45
C VAL A 61 0.91 -6.22 6.98
N ALA A 62 1.67 -5.43 7.73
CA ALA A 62 1.51 -5.28 9.18
C ALA A 62 0.16 -4.68 9.59
N TRP A 63 -0.38 -3.76 8.79
CA TRP A 63 -1.72 -3.20 9.01
C TRP A 63 -2.81 -4.26 8.84
N THR A 64 -2.69 -5.13 7.84
CA THR A 64 -3.63 -6.25 7.67
C THR A 64 -3.48 -7.30 8.77
N SER A 65 -2.26 -7.63 9.22
CA SER A 65 -2.05 -8.62 10.28
C SER A 65 -2.59 -8.14 11.63
N ALA A 66 -2.34 -6.89 12.02
CA ALA A 66 -2.90 -6.31 13.25
C ALA A 66 -4.44 -6.28 13.24
N ARG A 67 -5.07 -5.91 12.10
CA ARG A 67 -6.53 -5.95 11.92
C ARG A 67 -7.09 -7.37 11.97
N ALA A 68 -6.43 -8.31 11.31
CA ALA A 68 -6.82 -9.72 11.30
C ALA A 68 -6.77 -10.33 12.70
N LYS A 69 -5.74 -10.02 13.50
CA LYS A 69 -5.63 -10.42 14.92
C LYS A 69 -6.77 -9.83 15.75
N LYS A 70 -7.08 -8.53 15.58
CA LYS A 70 -8.19 -7.88 16.29
C LYS A 70 -9.55 -8.52 15.97
N CYS A 71 -9.82 -8.86 14.72
CA CYS A 71 -11.08 -9.47 14.31
C CYS A 71 -11.11 -11.01 14.37
N GLY A 72 -10.14 -11.65 15.05
CA GLY A 72 -10.19 -13.09 15.36
C GLY A 72 -9.88 -14.04 14.20
N PHE A 73 -9.19 -13.59 13.16
CA PHE A 73 -8.75 -14.47 12.06
C PHE A 73 -7.66 -15.43 12.53
N TYR A 74 -7.77 -16.70 12.13
CA TYR A 74 -6.75 -17.72 12.42
C TYR A 74 -5.65 -17.71 11.36
N PHE A 75 -4.49 -17.14 11.70
CA PHE A 75 -3.27 -17.14 10.89
C PHE A 75 -2.04 -16.93 11.79
N GLN A 76 -0.83 -17.18 11.26
CA GLN A 76 0.42 -16.97 11.99
C GLN A 76 1.12 -15.66 11.55
N PRO A 77 1.21 -14.62 12.41
CA PRO A 77 1.84 -13.35 12.03
C PRO A 77 3.32 -13.47 11.68
N GLN A 78 4.04 -14.39 12.33
CA GLN A 78 5.47 -14.58 12.08
C GLN A 78 5.75 -15.33 10.77
N GLN A 79 4.86 -16.25 10.39
CA GLN A 79 4.89 -16.89 9.08
C GLN A 79 4.65 -15.85 7.98
N LEU A 80 3.64 -14.98 8.16
CA LEU A 80 3.34 -13.88 7.25
C LEU A 80 4.52 -12.90 7.10
N LYS A 81 5.20 -12.54 8.21
CA LYS A 81 6.44 -11.74 8.19
C LYS A 81 7.56 -12.45 7.40
N SER A 82 7.78 -13.74 7.66
CA SER A 82 8.78 -14.55 6.95
C SER A 82 8.51 -14.65 5.45
N SER A 83 7.24 -14.79 5.05
CA SER A 83 6.82 -14.75 3.65
C SER A 83 7.09 -13.41 2.98
N LEU A 84 6.87 -12.30 3.68
CA LEU A 84 7.21 -10.95 3.19
C LEU A 84 8.73 -10.77 3.03
N VAL A 85 9.54 -11.18 4.01
CA VAL A 85 11.01 -11.12 3.89
C VAL A 85 11.48 -11.97 2.71
N SER A 86 10.91 -13.17 2.53
CA SER A 86 11.20 -14.04 1.39
C SER A 86 10.78 -13.45 0.05
N TYR A 87 9.77 -12.58 0.01
CA TYR A 87 9.36 -11.84 -1.18
C TYR A 87 10.36 -10.72 -1.49
N GLU A 88 10.74 -9.90 -0.51
CA GLU A 88 11.74 -8.84 -0.71
C GLU A 88 13.12 -9.40 -1.09
N THR A 89 13.52 -10.56 -0.54
CA THR A 89 14.74 -11.27 -0.98
C THR A 89 14.70 -11.67 -2.46
N LYS A 90 13.52 -11.93 -3.04
CA LYS A 90 13.35 -12.19 -4.49
C LYS A 90 13.29 -10.92 -5.35
N GLN A 91 13.26 -9.74 -4.73
CA GLN A 91 13.31 -8.43 -5.38
C GLN A 91 14.72 -7.82 -5.33
N ASP A 92 15.76 -8.67 -5.19
CA ASP A 92 17.18 -8.30 -5.06
C ASP A 92 17.45 -7.28 -3.93
N ALA A 93 16.68 -7.34 -2.84
CA ALA A 93 16.83 -6.46 -1.70
C ALA A 93 18.19 -6.66 -0.98
N THR A 94 18.83 -5.55 -0.61
CA THR A 94 20.05 -5.58 0.21
C THR A 94 19.74 -6.09 1.64
N PRO A 95 20.71 -6.70 2.35
CA PRO A 95 20.48 -7.18 3.72
C PRO A 95 20.06 -6.05 4.68
N GLU A 96 20.55 -4.82 4.48
CA GLU A 96 20.08 -3.64 5.22
C GLU A 96 18.61 -3.30 4.95
N HIS A 97 18.13 -3.50 3.72
CA HIS A 97 16.73 -3.29 3.38
C HIS A 97 15.85 -4.32 4.07
N LEU A 98 16.24 -5.60 4.09
CA LEU A 98 15.50 -6.66 4.79
C LEU A 98 15.36 -6.36 6.30
N GLN A 99 16.42 -5.88 6.95
CA GLN A 99 16.34 -5.43 8.36
C GLN A 99 15.37 -4.25 8.56
N LYS A 100 15.36 -3.28 7.63
CA LYS A 100 14.41 -2.15 7.64
C LYS A 100 12.96 -2.62 7.44
N VAL A 101 12.73 -3.59 6.55
CA VAL A 101 11.42 -4.23 6.31
C VAL A 101 10.90 -4.93 7.57
N GLU A 102 11.73 -5.75 8.24
CA GLU A 102 11.34 -6.41 9.49
C GLU A 102 11.05 -5.44 10.64
N THR A 103 11.88 -4.40 10.77
CA THR A 103 11.72 -3.36 11.79
C THR A 103 10.46 -2.54 11.54
N ALA A 104 10.19 -2.16 10.29
CA ALA A 104 8.99 -1.42 9.91
C ALA A 104 7.73 -2.26 10.13
N TYR A 105 7.74 -3.55 9.74
CA TYR A 105 6.64 -4.47 9.97
C TYR A 105 6.31 -4.59 11.47
N SER A 106 7.31 -4.87 12.30
CA SER A 106 7.11 -5.10 13.75
C SER A 106 6.67 -3.83 14.49
N LEU A 107 7.27 -2.67 14.21
CA LEU A 107 6.86 -1.39 14.80
C LEU A 107 5.43 -1.01 14.41
N THR A 108 5.04 -1.20 13.15
CA THR A 108 3.70 -0.86 12.70
C THR A 108 2.66 -1.83 13.25
N GLU A 109 2.90 -3.15 13.24
CA GLU A 109 2.01 -4.15 13.86
C GLU A 109 1.77 -3.81 15.34
N ALA A 110 2.84 -3.50 16.10
CA ALA A 110 2.73 -3.13 17.52
C ALA A 110 1.95 -1.82 17.73
N THR A 111 2.21 -0.79 16.93
CA THR A 111 1.53 0.51 17.00
C THR A 111 0.04 0.39 16.70
N ILE A 112 -0.30 -0.38 15.65
CA ILE A 112 -1.68 -0.58 15.20
C ILE A 112 -2.41 -1.48 16.20
N THR A 113 -1.77 -2.52 16.72
CA THR A 113 -2.36 -3.37 17.77
C THR A 113 -2.74 -2.55 19.00
N LYS A 114 -1.86 -1.65 19.47
CA LYS A 114 -2.18 -0.70 20.57
C LYS A 114 -3.37 0.19 20.23
N LYS A 115 -3.39 0.80 19.03
CA LYS A 115 -4.52 1.65 18.58
C LYS A 115 -5.83 0.88 18.44
N LEU A 116 -5.79 -0.39 18.05
CA LEU A 116 -6.95 -1.26 17.99
C LEU A 116 -7.40 -1.78 19.36
N GLN A 117 -6.53 -1.79 20.39
CA GLN A 117 -6.94 -2.10 21.77
C GLN A 117 -7.86 -1.01 22.35
N GLU A 118 -7.61 0.26 22.01
CA GLU A 118 -8.45 1.41 22.39
C GLU A 118 -9.89 1.34 21.80
N THR A 119 -10.10 0.54 20.74
CA THR A 119 -11.39 0.44 20.04
C THR A 119 -12.16 -0.83 20.44
N SER A 120 -13.47 -0.72 20.67
CA SER A 120 -14.32 -1.89 20.95
C SER A 120 -14.43 -2.83 19.74
N LEU A 121 -14.49 -4.15 19.99
CA LEU A 121 -14.50 -5.18 18.94
C LEU A 121 -15.68 -5.01 17.98
N GLY A 122 -16.90 -4.85 18.50
CA GLY A 122 -18.12 -4.74 17.70
C GLY A 122 -18.21 -3.47 16.85
N ALA A 123 -17.61 -2.36 17.29
CA ALA A 123 -17.58 -1.13 16.49
C ALA A 123 -16.58 -1.19 15.32
N TYR A 124 -15.50 -1.96 15.47
CA TYR A 124 -14.45 -2.06 14.45
C TYR A 124 -14.70 -3.19 13.44
N CYS A 125 -15.00 -4.39 13.93
CA CYS A 125 -15.13 -5.60 13.15
C CYS A 125 -16.54 -5.75 12.56
N THR A 126 -17.00 -4.75 11.82
CA THR A 126 -18.25 -4.83 11.03
C THR A 126 -18.09 -5.82 9.87
N ALA A 127 -19.20 -6.33 9.32
CA ALA A 127 -19.17 -7.31 8.23
C ALA A 127 -18.32 -6.86 7.03
N GLY A 128 -18.49 -5.60 6.59
CA GLY A 128 -17.68 -5.01 5.52
C GLY A 128 -16.20 -4.90 5.89
N THR A 129 -15.88 -4.45 7.10
CA THR A 129 -14.48 -4.39 7.58
C THR A 129 -13.83 -5.78 7.57
N VAL A 130 -14.56 -6.80 8.00
CA VAL A 130 -14.11 -8.20 8.08
C VAL A 130 -13.91 -8.78 6.68
N GLU A 131 -14.77 -8.46 5.72
CA GLU A 131 -14.61 -8.88 4.33
C GLU A 131 -13.38 -8.25 3.65
N GLU A 132 -13.15 -6.94 3.84
CA GLU A 132 -11.92 -6.27 3.39
C GLU A 132 -10.66 -6.95 3.96
N ILE A 133 -10.64 -7.16 5.29
CA ILE A 133 -9.50 -7.78 5.99
C ILE A 133 -9.27 -9.20 5.45
N ARG A 134 -10.34 -9.98 5.22
CA ARG A 134 -10.24 -11.33 4.65
C ARG A 134 -9.62 -11.31 3.24
N LYS A 135 -10.05 -10.38 2.39
CA LYS A 135 -9.54 -10.24 1.02
C LYS A 135 -8.04 -9.90 1.01
N ASP A 136 -7.63 -8.91 1.80
CA ASP A 136 -6.22 -8.50 1.88
C ASP A 136 -5.34 -9.58 2.54
N LEU A 137 -5.82 -10.22 3.62
CA LEU A 137 -5.11 -11.30 4.30
C LEU A 137 -4.90 -12.50 3.36
N ASN A 138 -5.93 -12.92 2.62
CA ASN A 138 -5.81 -14.03 1.68
C ASN A 138 -4.83 -13.72 0.53
N ARG A 139 -4.77 -12.47 0.06
CA ARG A 139 -3.77 -12.03 -0.93
C ARG A 139 -2.34 -12.16 -0.37
N HIS A 140 -2.10 -11.67 0.85
CA HIS A 140 -0.79 -11.77 1.50
C HIS A 140 -0.40 -13.23 1.82
N LEU A 141 -1.36 -14.08 2.19
CA LEU A 141 -1.13 -15.53 2.38
C LEU A 141 -0.85 -16.28 1.06
N ALA A 142 -1.36 -15.79 -0.06
CA ALA A 142 -1.01 -16.28 -1.40
C ALA A 142 0.37 -15.79 -1.89
N GLY A 143 1.07 -14.96 -1.12
CA GLY A 143 2.39 -14.41 -1.46
C GLY A 143 2.36 -13.19 -2.38
N ASP A 144 1.18 -12.63 -2.66
CA ASP A 144 1.05 -11.36 -3.38
C ASP A 144 1.10 -10.18 -2.41
N PHE A 145 2.27 -9.52 -2.38
CA PHE A 145 2.54 -8.33 -1.56
C PHE A 145 2.47 -7.03 -2.39
N SER A 146 1.78 -7.05 -3.53
CA SER A 146 1.56 -5.87 -4.37
C SER A 146 0.80 -4.78 -3.59
N PRO A 147 1.24 -3.52 -3.66
CA PRO A 147 0.69 -2.44 -2.86
C PRO A 147 -0.73 -2.09 -3.33
N THR A 148 -1.72 -2.18 -2.43
CA THR A 148 -3.09 -1.76 -2.76
C THR A 148 -3.17 -0.24 -2.80
N VAL A 149 -3.30 0.31 -4.02
CA VAL A 149 -3.87 1.66 -4.17
C VAL A 149 -5.34 1.55 -3.80
N ARG A 150 -5.69 1.90 -2.56
CA ARG A 150 -7.09 2.06 -2.20
C ARG A 150 -7.62 3.21 -3.04
N LYS A 151 -8.40 2.88 -4.07
CA LYS A 151 -9.14 3.85 -4.88
C LYS A 151 -10.10 4.58 -3.94
N GLN A 152 -9.61 5.68 -3.37
CA GLN A 152 -10.44 6.72 -2.78
C GLN A 152 -11.35 7.19 -3.91
N GLU A 153 -12.52 6.54 -4.04
CA GLU A 153 -13.60 7.19 -4.74
C GLU A 153 -13.91 8.43 -3.93
N ILE A 154 -13.37 9.55 -4.42
CA ILE A 154 -13.76 10.89 -4.02
C ILE A 154 -15.24 10.97 -4.39
N LYS A 155 -16.08 10.47 -3.50
CA LYS A 155 -17.50 10.77 -3.43
C LYS A 155 -17.56 12.25 -3.11
N LYS A 156 -17.35 13.08 -4.14
CA LYS A 156 -17.86 14.44 -4.24
C LYS A 156 -19.33 14.31 -3.92
N LYS A 157 -19.69 14.49 -2.64
CA LYS A 157 -21.07 14.60 -2.20
C LYS A 157 -21.61 15.84 -2.90
N LYS A 158 -22.22 15.61 -4.06
CA LYS A 158 -23.05 16.58 -4.77
C LYS A 158 -24.37 16.71 -4.01
N SER A 159 -24.29 17.04 -2.72
CA SER A 159 -25.42 17.40 -1.87
C SER A 159 -25.87 18.81 -2.27
N ARG A 160 -26.68 18.84 -3.32
CA ARG A 160 -27.55 19.96 -3.65
C ARG A 160 -28.62 20.04 -2.55
N GLY A 161 -28.82 21.23 -1.97
CA GLY A 161 -29.79 21.48 -0.88
C GLY A 161 -29.34 20.95 0.49
N ILE A 162 -29.76 21.53 1.62
CA ILE A 162 -30.97 22.36 1.84
C ILE A 162 -30.67 23.68 2.61
N PHE A 163 -29.43 23.89 3.10
CA PHE A 163 -29.03 25.17 3.72
C PHE A 163 -28.34 26.09 2.71
N ALA A 164 -29.14 26.70 1.84
CA ALA A 164 -28.71 27.79 0.98
C ALA A 164 -28.87 29.12 1.72
N PHE A 165 -27.80 29.60 2.37
CA PHE A 165 -27.71 30.97 2.84
C PHE A 165 -26.26 31.46 2.73
N SER A 166 -26.10 32.68 2.21
CA SER A 166 -24.86 33.34 1.74
C SER A 166 -24.44 32.99 0.30
N THR A 167 -25.06 33.74 -0.61
CA THR A 167 -24.46 34.41 -1.79
C THR A 167 -23.07 33.93 -2.23
N GLU A 168 -23.02 33.35 -3.44
CA GLU A 168 -21.80 33.26 -4.24
C GLU A 168 -21.23 34.67 -4.50
N GLU A 169 -20.00 34.89 -4.04
CA GLU A 169 -19.07 35.83 -4.64
C GLU A 169 -18.01 34.98 -5.33
N GLU A 170 -18.02 35.01 -6.66
CA GLU A 170 -17.16 34.19 -7.51
C GLU A 170 -15.72 34.71 -7.40
N PRO A 171 -14.73 33.90 -7.01
CA PRO A 171 -13.36 34.39 -6.90
C PRO A 171 -12.78 34.59 -8.29
N GLU A 172 -12.78 35.84 -8.77
CA GLU A 172 -12.07 36.23 -9.98
C GLU A 172 -10.60 35.74 -9.92
N PRO A 173 -10.02 35.32 -11.06
CA PRO A 173 -8.62 34.90 -11.09
C PRO A 173 -7.72 36.06 -10.65
N MET A 174 -6.83 35.82 -9.70
CA MET A 174 -5.95 36.88 -9.17
C MET A 174 -5.02 37.45 -10.25
N ASP A 175 -5.41 38.59 -10.81
CA ASP A 175 -4.58 39.42 -11.69
C ASP A 175 -3.30 39.84 -10.95
N ARG A 176 -2.18 39.22 -11.32
CA ARG A 176 -0.87 39.51 -10.72
C ARG A 176 -0.41 40.95 -10.92
N GLU A 177 -0.91 41.61 -11.97
CA GLU A 177 -0.58 42.99 -12.32
C GLU A 177 -1.10 43.99 -11.28
N LYS A 178 -2.28 43.74 -10.68
CA LYS A 178 -2.88 44.62 -9.65
C LYS A 178 -2.24 44.49 -8.25
N ILE A 179 -1.40 43.48 -8.01
CA ILE A 179 -0.80 43.17 -6.70
C ILE A 179 0.62 43.76 -6.59
N PHE A 180 1.28 44.07 -7.70
CA PHE A 180 2.69 44.47 -7.76
C PHE A 180 2.93 45.74 -8.56
N ASP A 181 2.11 46.78 -8.33
CA ASP A 181 2.41 48.16 -8.75
C ASP A 181 3.17 48.90 -7.63
N PRO A 182 4.48 49.18 -7.75
CA PRO A 182 5.27 49.85 -6.72
C PRO A 182 5.28 51.39 -6.87
N LYS A 183 4.28 52.01 -7.52
CA LYS A 183 4.25 53.46 -7.81
C LYS A 183 2.84 54.06 -7.86
N GLY A 184 2.64 55.19 -7.17
CA GLY A 184 1.43 56.04 -7.24
C GLY A 184 0.42 55.68 -6.15
N VAL A 185 0.10 56.49 -5.13
CA VAL A 185 -0.29 57.92 -5.14
C VAL A 185 -1.55 58.15 -5.97
N TYR A 186 -2.73 57.98 -5.36
CA TYR A 186 -3.46 59.07 -4.67
C TYR A 186 -4.44 58.52 -3.62
#